data_AF-A0A1H3XRL3-F1
#
_entry.id   AF-A0A1H3XRL3-F1
#
_cell.length_a   1.000
_cell.length_b   1.000
_cell.length_c   1.000
_cell.angle_alpha   90.00
_cell.angle_beta   90.00
_cell.angle_gamma   90.00
#
_symmetry.space_group_name_H-M   'P 1'
#
loop_
_entity.id
_entity.type
_entity.pdbx_description
1 polymer ?
#
loop_
_entity_poly.entity_id
_entity_poly.type
_entity_poly.pdbx_seq_one_letter_code
_entity_poly.pdbx_strand_id
1 'polypeptide(L)'
;MADVSNDVVNWLKQQPIWLQLIATKLVTTGTISDNDFNEAINLLKGLAPTNPIKFDWERFSVTPNIAALKLTSISDVQGIENLSPRTPLQLGTGNLTVIYGHNGSGKSGYTRLLKKACGKPRASDLKSNVFLPEPEKRGCRVSFIWGNDEKTIAWPANSLAIQELTAVDIFDNDEALNYLTKENNASYIPPLVALFERLAEVCEKLKTSLQNEQNQLTSKLPDLPHNFQRTEPGSVYTSLHSVLNTQRIQNYLNWSTENESALALTVKRLNTDDPATLAVQIKNKKTSLDNLIAQAKNVSLLLSSDKLIHLRILRNTAIEKRRIAIETGNVASAKLEGVGTKTWLAMWEAAREYSATAYPKRDFPVNDTEDSRCVLCHQKLDDDSRKRLDDFESYVKGQLELAAQAAELEYSTVLNSLTAPPSPEQLNMQLSAAGLASDDWQRFFIYVWQEYQKCRNALLNHESTGTIEFSVDLAETLSSLNTYSKQLDIEYNQLAEDAKQFDRQSATNQKTTLEAHKWVSQQKEAVKAELVRLTQFKQFETWKEQLNPRKLTMKAGELS
;
A
#
# COMPACT_ATOMS: atom_id res chain seq x y z
N MET A 1 59.28 -22.24 -10.78
CA MET A 1 58.33 -21.72 -11.79
C MET A 1 57.16 -22.65 -12.07
N ALA A 2 57.34 -23.97 -12.28
CA ALA A 2 56.22 -24.91 -12.48
C ALA A 2 55.22 -24.95 -11.28
N ASP A 3 55.73 -24.80 -10.05
CA ASP A 3 54.92 -24.79 -8.82
C ASP A 3 54.01 -23.55 -8.70
N VAL A 4 54.54 -22.39 -9.11
CA VAL A 4 53.83 -21.09 -9.06
C VAL A 4 52.71 -21.02 -10.12
N SER A 5 52.96 -21.55 -11.33
CA SER A 5 51.92 -21.64 -12.38
C SER A 5 50.73 -22.51 -11.92
N ASN A 6 51.03 -23.67 -11.33
CA ASN A 6 50.00 -24.58 -10.83
C ASN A 6 49.19 -23.96 -9.68
N ASP A 7 49.83 -23.22 -8.77
CA ASP A 7 49.13 -22.49 -7.71
C ASP A 7 48.16 -21.43 -8.27
N VAL A 8 48.59 -20.62 -9.26
CA VAL A 8 47.73 -19.63 -9.91
C VAL A 8 46.56 -20.28 -10.64
N VAL A 9 46.78 -21.37 -11.37
CA VAL A 9 45.70 -22.10 -12.07
C VAL A 9 44.70 -22.68 -11.07
N ASN A 10 45.16 -23.27 -9.97
CA ASN A 10 44.28 -23.82 -8.93
C ASN A 10 43.46 -22.72 -8.25
N TRP A 11 44.07 -21.56 -7.99
CA TRP A 11 43.38 -20.40 -7.45
C TRP A 11 42.32 -19.85 -8.42
N LEU A 12 42.64 -19.73 -9.71
CA LEU A 12 41.72 -19.25 -10.75
C LEU A 12 40.50 -20.16 -10.89
N LYS A 13 40.68 -21.49 -10.85
CA LYS A 13 39.57 -22.46 -10.90
C LYS A 13 38.54 -22.31 -9.78
N GLN A 14 38.92 -21.70 -8.66
CA GLN A 14 38.03 -21.40 -7.53
C GLN A 14 37.33 -20.04 -7.65
N GLN A 15 37.69 -19.23 -8.65
CA GLN A 15 37.10 -17.92 -8.89
C GLN A 15 35.83 -18.00 -9.75
N PRO A 16 35.00 -16.93 -9.78
CA PRO A 16 33.86 -16.87 -10.70
C PRO A 16 34.26 -17.07 -12.17
N ILE A 17 33.34 -17.64 -12.96
CA ILE A 17 33.56 -17.99 -14.38
C ILE A 17 34.02 -16.79 -15.21
N TRP A 18 33.48 -15.59 -14.94
CA TRP A 18 33.89 -14.37 -15.65
C TRP A 18 35.39 -14.04 -15.44
N LEU A 19 35.91 -14.27 -14.23
CA LEU A 19 37.31 -13.99 -13.91
C LEU A 19 38.22 -15.05 -14.55
N GLN A 20 37.78 -16.31 -14.56
CA GLN A 20 38.47 -17.39 -15.28
C GLN A 20 38.55 -17.06 -16.78
N LEU A 21 37.46 -16.59 -17.39
CA LEU A 21 37.41 -16.21 -18.80
C LEU A 21 38.42 -15.11 -19.12
N ILE A 22 38.40 -14.00 -18.37
CA ILE A 22 39.33 -12.88 -18.59
C ILE A 22 40.78 -13.33 -18.38
N ALA A 23 41.06 -14.13 -17.34
CA ALA A 23 42.41 -14.62 -17.07
C ALA A 23 42.94 -15.50 -18.22
N THR A 24 42.15 -16.45 -18.71
CA THR A 24 42.54 -17.28 -19.87
C THR A 24 42.78 -16.42 -21.10
N LYS A 25 41.91 -15.44 -21.39
CA LYS A 25 42.08 -14.56 -22.57
C LYS A 25 43.34 -13.71 -22.47
N LEU A 26 43.62 -13.10 -21.32
CA LEU A 26 44.84 -12.32 -21.10
C LEU A 26 46.12 -13.15 -21.32
N VAL A 27 46.10 -14.44 -20.97
CA VAL A 27 47.24 -15.35 -21.16
C VAL A 27 47.33 -15.87 -22.60
N THR A 28 46.22 -16.17 -23.27
CA THR A 28 46.22 -16.74 -24.62
C THR A 28 46.43 -15.70 -25.72
N THR A 29 45.74 -14.56 -25.66
CA THR A 29 45.73 -13.55 -26.74
C THR A 29 46.46 -12.27 -26.36
N GLY A 30 46.83 -12.11 -25.09
CA GLY A 30 47.51 -10.91 -24.60
C GLY A 30 46.64 -9.65 -24.63
N THR A 31 45.36 -9.72 -24.97
CA THR A 31 44.42 -8.58 -25.03
C THR A 31 42.97 -9.06 -24.80
N ILE A 32 42.10 -8.18 -24.30
CA ILE A 32 40.67 -8.45 -24.14
C ILE A 32 39.92 -7.75 -25.27
N SER A 33 39.17 -8.51 -26.06
CA SER A 33 38.29 -7.96 -27.11
C SER A 33 36.98 -7.45 -26.52
N ASP A 34 36.25 -6.62 -27.27
CA ASP A 34 34.92 -6.14 -26.86
C ASP A 34 33.94 -7.29 -26.63
N ASN A 35 34.05 -8.37 -27.41
CA ASN A 35 33.23 -9.56 -27.23
C ASN A 35 33.55 -10.27 -25.91
N ASP A 36 34.83 -10.41 -25.56
CA ASP A 36 35.24 -11.01 -24.28
C ASP A 36 34.80 -10.14 -23.09
N PHE A 37 34.83 -8.81 -23.25
CA PHE A 37 34.36 -7.85 -22.26
C PHE A 37 32.84 -7.95 -22.03
N ASN A 38 32.05 -7.99 -23.11
CA ASN A 38 30.60 -8.14 -23.04
C ASN A 38 30.19 -9.49 -22.45
N GLU A 39 30.89 -10.57 -22.82
CA GLU A 39 30.66 -11.90 -22.25
C GLU A 39 30.92 -11.92 -20.74
N ALA A 40 31.99 -11.25 -20.26
CA ALA A 40 32.27 -11.11 -18.84
C ALA A 40 31.16 -10.33 -18.09
N ILE A 41 30.61 -9.28 -18.70
CA ILE A 41 29.44 -8.56 -18.16
C ILE A 41 28.22 -9.47 -18.08
N ASN A 42 27.94 -10.25 -19.12
CA ASN A 42 26.81 -11.18 -19.13
C ASN A 42 26.93 -12.22 -18.00
N LEU A 43 28.11 -12.78 -17.81
CA LEU A 43 28.39 -13.73 -16.73
C LEU A 43 28.25 -13.09 -15.33
N LEU A 44 28.70 -11.84 -15.15
CA LEU A 44 28.48 -11.07 -13.92
C LEU A 44 26.99 -10.88 -13.63
N LYS A 45 26.19 -10.64 -14.67
CA LYS A 45 24.73 -10.53 -14.60
C LYS A 45 24.00 -11.87 -14.43
N GLY A 46 24.73 -12.99 -14.41
CA GLY A 46 24.18 -14.34 -14.28
C GLY A 46 23.52 -14.88 -15.55
N LEU A 47 23.81 -14.28 -16.71
CA LEU A 47 23.33 -14.74 -18.00
C LEU A 47 24.16 -15.94 -18.49
N ALA A 48 23.50 -16.84 -19.23
CA ALA A 48 24.18 -17.97 -19.84
C ALA A 48 25.19 -17.48 -20.89
N PRO A 49 26.36 -18.15 -21.02
CA PRO A 49 27.34 -17.75 -22.00
C PRO A 49 26.84 -17.97 -23.42
N THR A 50 27.27 -17.10 -24.34
CA THR A 50 26.87 -17.13 -25.75
C THR A 50 27.41 -18.39 -26.43
N ASN A 51 28.56 -18.89 -26.00
CA ASN A 51 29.18 -20.12 -26.47
C ASN A 51 29.79 -20.91 -25.31
N PRO A 52 29.98 -22.24 -25.43
CA PRO A 52 30.70 -23.03 -24.43
C PRO A 52 32.09 -22.46 -24.16
N ILE A 53 32.34 -22.04 -22.91
CA ILE A 53 33.63 -21.49 -22.51
C ILE A 53 34.61 -22.65 -22.32
N LYS A 54 35.72 -22.62 -23.06
CA LYS A 54 36.83 -23.55 -22.91
C LYS A 54 38.00 -22.81 -22.26
N PHE A 55 38.51 -23.37 -21.17
CA PHE A 55 39.67 -22.83 -20.47
C PHE A 55 40.93 -23.61 -20.85
N ASP A 56 41.84 -22.98 -21.58
CA ASP A 56 43.13 -23.56 -21.97
C ASP A 56 44.16 -23.33 -20.85
N TRP A 57 44.04 -24.10 -19.77
CA TRP A 57 44.90 -23.97 -18.57
C TRP A 57 46.37 -24.29 -18.84
N GLU A 58 46.68 -25.04 -19.91
CA GLU A 58 48.06 -25.44 -20.26
C GLU A 58 48.93 -24.24 -20.66
N ARG A 59 48.30 -23.16 -21.13
CA ARG A 59 48.98 -21.91 -21.53
C ARG A 59 49.65 -21.17 -20.38
N PHE A 60 49.24 -21.42 -19.14
CA PHE A 60 49.85 -20.80 -17.96
C PHE A 60 51.23 -21.38 -17.63
N SER A 61 51.56 -22.58 -18.15
CA SER A 61 52.80 -23.30 -17.85
C SER A 61 53.92 -23.11 -18.87
N VAL A 62 53.70 -22.33 -19.93
CA VAL A 62 54.70 -22.09 -20.97
C VAL A 62 55.75 -21.09 -20.48
N THR A 63 56.90 -21.60 -20.03
CA THR A 63 58.11 -20.78 -19.91
C THR A 63 58.57 -20.46 -21.33
N PRO A 64 58.83 -19.18 -21.69
CA PRO A 64 59.44 -18.90 -22.98
C PRO A 64 60.80 -19.61 -23.02
N ASN A 65 60.99 -20.48 -24.01
CA ASN A 65 62.26 -21.11 -24.28
C ASN A 65 63.20 -20.03 -24.84
N ILE A 66 63.83 -19.25 -23.96
CA ILE A 66 64.80 -18.22 -24.37
C ILE A 66 66.03 -18.99 -24.87
N ALA A 67 66.17 -19.08 -26.19
CA ALA A 67 67.37 -19.62 -26.81
C ALA A 67 68.60 -18.86 -26.28
N ALA A 68 69.67 -19.59 -25.91
CA ALA A 68 70.88 -18.96 -25.37
C ALA A 68 71.47 -18.00 -26.42
N LEU A 69 71.57 -16.72 -26.05
CA LEU A 69 72.12 -15.67 -26.91
C LEU A 69 73.55 -15.33 -26.49
N LYS A 70 74.48 -15.27 -27.45
CA LYS A 70 75.87 -14.88 -27.21
C LYS A 70 76.37 -13.94 -28.29
N LEU A 71 76.72 -12.70 -27.93
CA LEU A 71 77.33 -11.74 -28.84
C LEU A 71 78.78 -12.14 -29.12
N THR A 72 79.17 -12.25 -30.40
CA THR A 72 80.52 -12.73 -30.78
C THR A 72 81.42 -11.61 -31.30
N SER A 73 80.92 -10.73 -32.17
CA SER A 73 81.74 -9.63 -32.70
C SER A 73 80.94 -8.42 -33.17
N ILE A 74 81.62 -7.27 -33.21
CA ILE A 74 81.15 -6.07 -33.91
C ILE A 74 82.21 -5.68 -34.94
N SER A 75 81.84 -5.71 -36.21
CA SER A 75 82.71 -5.45 -37.36
C SER A 75 82.16 -4.32 -38.25
N ASP A 76 82.97 -3.88 -39.22
CA ASP A 76 82.59 -2.92 -40.25
C ASP A 76 81.93 -1.63 -39.72
N VAL A 77 82.38 -1.13 -38.56
CA VAL A 77 81.86 0.11 -37.98
C VAL A 77 82.29 1.29 -38.84
N GLN A 78 81.32 1.97 -39.44
CA GLN A 78 81.54 3.12 -40.32
C GLN A 78 80.59 4.26 -39.94
N GLY A 79 81.11 5.49 -39.91
CA GLY A 79 80.30 6.69 -39.74
C GLY A 79 79.49 6.79 -38.43
N ILE A 80 79.91 6.05 -37.40
CA ILE A 80 79.34 6.09 -36.05
C ILE A 80 80.36 6.75 -35.13
N GLU A 81 80.05 7.97 -34.68
CA GLU A 81 80.86 8.76 -33.75
C GLU A 81 82.33 8.86 -34.22
N ASN A 82 83.28 8.88 -33.28
CA ASN A 82 84.71 8.80 -33.60
C ASN A 82 85.23 7.34 -33.60
N LEU A 83 84.37 6.35 -33.88
CA LEU A 83 84.79 4.95 -33.97
C LEU A 83 85.41 4.69 -35.35
N SER A 84 86.70 4.36 -35.37
CA SER A 84 87.42 3.97 -36.58
C SER A 84 88.27 2.71 -36.32
N PRO A 85 87.62 1.57 -36.03
CA PRO A 85 88.35 0.33 -35.77
C PRO A 85 89.03 -0.17 -37.05
N ARG A 86 90.31 -0.51 -36.95
CA ARG A 86 91.05 -1.18 -38.04
C ARG A 86 90.77 -2.69 -38.12
N THR A 87 90.30 -3.26 -37.01
CA THR A 87 89.97 -4.68 -36.86
C THR A 87 88.64 -4.82 -36.11
N PRO A 88 87.85 -5.88 -36.37
CA PRO A 88 86.64 -6.16 -35.61
C PRO A 88 86.86 -6.22 -34.10
N LEU A 89 85.89 -5.73 -33.32
CA LEU A 89 85.86 -5.93 -31.88
C LEU A 89 85.34 -7.34 -31.60
N GLN A 90 86.25 -8.24 -31.23
CA GLN A 90 85.94 -9.63 -30.88
C GLN A 90 85.60 -9.73 -29.39
N LEU A 91 84.47 -10.37 -29.06
CA LEU A 91 84.06 -10.58 -27.67
C LEU A 91 84.50 -11.94 -27.11
N GLY A 92 85.09 -12.80 -27.95
CA GLY A 92 85.65 -14.09 -27.55
C GLY A 92 84.60 -15.15 -27.19
N THR A 93 85.08 -16.31 -26.76
CA THR A 93 84.24 -17.48 -26.43
C THR A 93 84.02 -17.69 -24.94
N GLY A 94 84.56 -16.83 -24.07
CA GLY A 94 84.28 -16.85 -22.64
C GLY A 94 82.88 -16.33 -22.28
N ASN A 95 82.52 -16.41 -20.99
CA ASN A 95 81.29 -15.81 -20.44
C ASN A 95 81.52 -14.38 -19.90
N LEU A 96 82.78 -13.95 -19.81
CA LEU A 96 83.17 -12.61 -19.39
C LEU A 96 84.19 -12.06 -20.39
N THR A 97 83.92 -10.87 -20.89
CA THR A 97 84.79 -10.16 -21.84
C THR A 97 85.11 -8.80 -21.28
N VAL A 98 86.39 -8.52 -21.05
CA VAL A 98 86.87 -7.24 -20.53
C VAL A 98 87.48 -6.43 -21.67
N ILE A 99 86.84 -5.31 -22.04
CA ILE A 99 87.35 -4.36 -23.03
C ILE A 99 87.91 -3.14 -22.29
N TYR A 100 89.20 -2.89 -22.43
CA TYR A 100 89.90 -1.78 -21.78
C TYR A 100 90.71 -0.96 -22.80
N GLY A 101 91.05 0.27 -22.41
CA GLY A 101 91.79 1.22 -23.25
C GLY A 101 91.80 2.61 -22.64
N HIS A 102 92.58 3.53 -23.21
CA HIS A 102 92.68 4.91 -22.70
C HIS A 102 91.34 5.67 -22.80
N ASN A 103 91.21 6.77 -22.06
CA ASN A 103 90.06 7.67 -22.24
C ASN A 103 90.03 8.21 -23.67
N GLY A 104 88.85 8.27 -24.28
CA GLY A 104 88.69 8.61 -25.70
C GLY A 104 88.89 7.46 -26.69
N SER A 105 89.21 6.24 -26.24
CA SER A 105 89.42 5.07 -27.13
C SER A 105 88.15 4.46 -27.74
N GLY A 106 86.98 5.07 -27.58
CA GLY A 106 85.73 4.61 -28.18
C GLY A 106 84.90 3.58 -27.37
N LYS A 107 85.32 3.15 -26.18
CA LYS A 107 84.60 2.15 -25.34
C LYS A 107 83.11 2.47 -25.17
N SER A 108 82.80 3.68 -24.68
CA SER A 108 81.41 4.13 -24.50
C SER A 108 80.65 4.32 -25.81
N GLY A 109 81.36 4.49 -26.94
CA GLY A 109 80.73 4.52 -28.27
C GLY A 109 80.20 3.13 -28.67
N TYR A 110 80.97 2.07 -28.41
CA TYR A 110 80.49 0.70 -28.61
C TYR A 110 79.31 0.36 -27.70
N THR A 111 79.33 0.80 -26.43
CA THR A 111 78.19 0.61 -25.52
C THR A 111 76.94 1.31 -26.04
N ARG A 112 77.04 2.57 -26.51
CA ARG A 112 75.92 3.31 -27.12
C ARG A 112 75.40 2.64 -28.39
N LEU A 113 76.29 2.15 -29.24
CA LEU A 113 75.95 1.39 -30.44
C LEU A 113 75.10 0.17 -30.07
N LEU A 114 75.57 -0.65 -29.12
CA LEU A 114 74.82 -1.81 -28.65
C LEU A 114 73.50 -1.41 -27.99
N LYS A 115 73.49 -0.35 -27.17
CA LYS A 115 72.29 0.19 -26.51
C LYS A 115 71.20 0.51 -27.54
N LYS A 116 71.59 1.10 -28.66
CA LYS A 116 70.70 1.42 -29.80
C LYS A 116 70.30 0.18 -30.59
N ALA A 117 71.26 -0.67 -30.95
CA ALA A 117 71.00 -1.89 -31.74
C ALA A 117 70.10 -2.90 -31.01
N CYS A 118 70.15 -2.95 -29.67
CA CYS A 118 69.27 -3.79 -28.85
C CYS A 118 67.91 -3.13 -28.55
N GLY A 119 67.65 -1.91 -29.03
CA GLY A 119 66.36 -1.24 -28.87
C GLY A 119 66.05 -0.75 -27.46
N LYS A 120 67.06 -0.44 -26.64
CA LYS A 120 66.81 0.00 -25.26
C LYS A 120 66.15 1.38 -25.24
N PRO A 121 65.12 1.62 -24.40
CA PRO A 121 64.28 2.82 -24.46
C PRO A 121 65.03 4.16 -24.36
N ARG A 122 66.18 4.17 -23.67
CA ARG A 122 67.02 5.36 -23.43
C ARG A 122 68.21 5.47 -24.39
N ALA A 123 68.24 4.66 -25.45
CA ALA A 123 69.29 4.74 -26.44
C ALA A 123 69.16 6.02 -27.29
N SER A 124 70.08 6.96 -27.07
CA SER A 124 70.20 8.15 -27.91
C SER A 124 70.56 7.77 -29.35
N ASP A 125 70.16 8.59 -30.31
CA ASP A 125 70.61 8.43 -31.70
C ASP A 125 72.13 8.54 -31.78
N LEU A 126 72.73 7.56 -32.46
CA LEU A 126 74.14 7.57 -32.79
C LEU A 126 74.39 8.73 -33.74
N LYS A 127 75.43 9.52 -33.45
CA LYS A 127 75.85 10.67 -34.26
C LYS A 127 77.01 10.29 -35.18
N SER A 128 77.26 11.06 -36.22
CA SER A 128 78.51 10.97 -37.01
C SER A 128 79.66 11.65 -36.26
N ASN A 129 80.89 11.51 -36.77
CA ASN A 129 82.02 12.27 -36.23
C ASN A 129 81.83 13.76 -36.53
N VAL A 130 81.73 14.59 -35.50
CA VAL A 130 81.51 16.04 -35.64
C VAL A 130 82.68 16.80 -36.27
N PHE A 131 83.86 16.18 -36.35
CA PHE A 131 85.07 16.78 -36.93
C PHE A 131 85.32 16.39 -38.39
N LEU A 132 84.47 15.52 -38.97
CA LEU A 132 84.59 15.06 -40.35
C LEU A 132 83.32 15.41 -41.13
N PRO A 133 83.39 15.50 -42.48
CA PRO A 133 82.18 15.59 -43.32
C PRO A 133 81.23 14.42 -43.05
N GLU A 134 79.93 14.62 -43.33
CA GLU A 134 78.95 13.56 -43.16
C GLU A 134 79.30 12.34 -44.06
N PRO A 135 79.41 11.13 -43.46
CA PRO A 135 79.79 9.94 -44.20
C PRO A 135 78.61 9.37 -45.01
N GLU A 136 78.88 8.90 -46.23
CA GLU A 136 77.86 8.27 -47.11
C GLU A 136 77.25 6.99 -46.50
N LYS A 137 77.99 6.29 -45.64
CA LYS A 137 77.54 5.06 -44.97
C LYS A 137 77.72 5.17 -43.46
N ARG A 138 76.66 4.77 -42.74
CA ARG A 138 76.63 4.76 -41.27
C ARG A 138 76.04 3.43 -40.79
N GLY A 139 76.83 2.64 -40.07
CA GLY A 139 76.40 1.32 -39.61
C GLY A 139 77.53 0.43 -39.14
N CYS A 140 77.19 -0.81 -38.82
CA CYS A 140 78.14 -1.87 -38.46
C CYS A 140 77.56 -3.23 -38.82
N ARG A 141 78.35 -4.29 -38.62
CA ARG A 141 77.86 -5.67 -38.62
C ARG A 141 77.96 -6.23 -37.21
N VAL A 142 76.87 -6.82 -36.74
CA VAL A 142 76.77 -7.44 -35.41
C VAL A 142 76.65 -8.94 -35.59
N SER A 143 77.60 -9.69 -35.04
CA SER A 143 77.62 -11.15 -35.08
C SER A 143 77.29 -11.73 -33.70
N PHE A 144 76.42 -12.74 -33.66
CA PHE A 144 75.98 -13.40 -32.44
C PHE A 144 75.55 -14.84 -32.71
N ILE A 145 75.57 -15.68 -31.67
CA ILE A 145 75.00 -17.03 -31.66
C ILE A 145 73.62 -16.94 -31.00
N TRP A 146 72.60 -17.46 -31.65
CA TRP A 146 71.24 -17.57 -31.13
C TRP A 146 70.84 -19.05 -31.09
N GLY A 147 70.78 -19.62 -29.89
CA GLY A 147 70.69 -21.08 -29.72
C GLY A 147 71.96 -21.73 -30.24
N ASN A 148 71.87 -22.43 -31.37
CA ASN A 148 73.00 -23.06 -32.05
C ASN A 148 73.40 -22.36 -33.36
N ASP A 149 72.66 -21.33 -33.79
CA ASP A 149 72.86 -20.69 -35.08
C ASP A 149 73.75 -19.45 -34.96
N GLU A 150 74.82 -19.39 -35.73
CA GLU A 150 75.64 -18.18 -35.87
C GLU A 150 75.01 -17.24 -36.90
N LYS A 151 74.70 -16.01 -36.48
CA LYS A 151 74.09 -14.97 -37.31
C LYS A 151 75.00 -13.75 -37.36
N THR A 152 75.03 -13.10 -38.52
CA THR A 152 75.67 -11.79 -38.70
C THR A 152 74.72 -10.84 -39.42
N ILE A 153 74.35 -9.75 -38.75
CA ILE A 153 73.38 -8.78 -39.26
C ILE A 153 74.11 -7.47 -39.60
N ALA A 154 73.95 -6.99 -40.83
CA ALA A 154 74.34 -5.64 -41.21
C ALA A 154 73.28 -4.67 -40.68
N TRP A 155 73.70 -3.80 -39.76
CA TRP A 155 72.82 -2.87 -39.05
C TRP A 155 73.20 -1.43 -39.40
N PRO A 156 72.37 -0.71 -40.19
CA PRO A 156 72.55 0.71 -40.42
C PRO A 156 72.28 1.49 -39.14
N ALA A 157 73.09 2.52 -38.88
CA ALA A 157 73.00 3.31 -37.64
C ALA A 157 71.60 3.90 -37.45
N ASN A 158 71.06 3.75 -36.23
CA ASN A 158 69.72 4.19 -35.83
C ASN A 158 68.54 3.49 -36.53
N SER A 159 68.78 2.36 -37.20
CA SER A 159 67.68 1.49 -37.68
C SER A 159 66.93 0.85 -36.52
N LEU A 160 65.82 0.18 -36.83
CA LEU A 160 65.08 -0.66 -35.87
C LEU A 160 66.01 -1.62 -35.13
N ALA A 161 65.62 -1.96 -33.91
CA ALA A 161 66.35 -2.89 -33.07
C ALA A 161 66.50 -4.25 -33.77
N ILE A 162 67.65 -4.89 -33.55
CA ILE A 162 67.84 -6.29 -33.94
C ILE A 162 66.96 -7.12 -33.00
N GLN A 163 65.93 -7.74 -33.56
CA GLN A 163 64.87 -8.40 -32.79
C GLN A 163 65.41 -9.47 -31.83
N GLU A 164 66.42 -10.22 -32.25
CA GLU A 164 67.06 -11.24 -31.40
C GLU A 164 67.87 -10.66 -30.25
N LEU A 165 68.34 -9.41 -30.35
CA LEU A 165 69.15 -8.77 -29.32
C LEU A 165 68.35 -7.97 -28.30
N THR A 166 67.02 -7.89 -28.41
CA THR A 166 66.19 -7.10 -27.47
C THR A 166 66.29 -7.61 -26.02
N ALA A 167 66.57 -8.91 -25.87
CA ALA A 167 66.78 -9.58 -24.59
C ALA A 167 68.16 -9.29 -23.97
N VAL A 168 69.12 -8.68 -24.69
CA VAL A 168 70.44 -8.33 -24.14
C VAL A 168 70.29 -7.15 -23.20
N ASP A 169 70.62 -7.31 -21.92
CA ASP A 169 70.66 -6.17 -21.00
C ASP A 169 71.96 -5.39 -21.10
N ILE A 170 71.84 -4.06 -21.03
CA ILE A 170 72.95 -3.12 -21.18
C ILE A 170 72.92 -2.19 -19.98
N PHE A 171 73.98 -2.28 -19.18
CA PHE A 171 74.19 -1.45 -18.01
C PHE A 171 75.39 -0.54 -18.26
N ASP A 172 75.13 0.75 -18.42
CA ASP A 172 76.14 1.79 -18.63
C ASP A 172 76.04 2.89 -17.57
N ASN A 173 76.94 3.88 -17.60
CA ASN A 173 76.94 4.96 -16.62
C ASN A 173 75.64 5.79 -16.65
N ASP A 174 75.02 5.91 -17.83
CA ASP A 174 73.74 6.62 -18.00
C ASP A 174 72.55 5.83 -17.43
N GLU A 175 72.56 4.49 -17.52
CA GLU A 175 71.63 3.64 -16.78
C GLU A 175 71.88 3.66 -15.27
N ALA A 176 73.13 3.55 -14.82
CA ALA A 176 73.48 3.58 -13.41
C ALA A 176 73.02 4.86 -12.71
N LEU A 177 73.23 6.03 -13.34
CA LEU A 177 72.76 7.31 -12.82
C LEU A 177 71.23 7.38 -12.70
N ASN A 178 70.50 6.83 -13.67
CA ASN A 178 69.03 6.82 -13.65
C ASN A 178 68.45 5.88 -12.58
N TYR A 179 69.09 4.72 -12.36
CA TYR A 179 68.75 3.84 -11.24
C TYR A 179 68.89 4.54 -9.88
N LEU A 180 69.88 5.43 -9.73
CA LEU A 180 70.15 6.13 -8.47
C LEU A 180 69.31 7.40 -8.25
N THR A 181 68.80 8.02 -9.32
CA THR A 181 68.19 9.38 -9.25
C THR A 181 66.68 9.42 -9.41
N LYS A 182 66.04 8.35 -9.90
CA LYS A 182 64.58 8.27 -10.01
C LYS A 182 64.02 7.21 -9.08
N GLU A 183 62.97 7.54 -8.33
CA GLU A 183 62.02 6.59 -7.75
C GLU A 183 61.23 5.90 -8.88
N ASN A 184 61.93 5.12 -9.71
CA ASN A 184 61.29 4.19 -10.61
C ASN A 184 61.27 2.84 -9.90
N ASN A 185 60.07 2.29 -9.69
CA ASN A 185 59.89 0.88 -9.34
C ASN A 185 60.46 0.03 -10.48
N ALA A 186 61.78 -0.17 -10.47
CA ALA A 186 62.46 -1.13 -11.31
C ALA A 186 62.19 -2.52 -10.74
N SER A 187 60.99 -3.02 -11.00
CA SER A 187 60.65 -4.41 -10.75
C SER A 187 60.48 -5.05 -12.12
N TYR A 188 61.41 -5.93 -12.48
CA TYR A 188 61.06 -7.00 -13.40
C TYR A 188 59.89 -7.74 -12.74
N ILE A 189 58.67 -7.50 -13.22
CA ILE A 189 57.47 -8.21 -12.75
C ILE A 189 57.35 -9.47 -13.61
N PRO A 190 57.44 -10.67 -13.02
CA PRO A 190 57.23 -11.91 -13.77
C PRO A 190 55.90 -11.85 -14.52
N PRO A 191 55.80 -12.37 -15.77
CA PRO A 191 54.58 -12.29 -16.58
C PRO A 191 53.32 -12.78 -15.85
N LEU A 192 53.48 -13.75 -14.95
CA LEU A 192 52.41 -14.31 -14.13
C LEU A 192 51.95 -13.37 -13.00
N VAL A 193 52.83 -12.53 -12.45
CA VAL A 193 52.48 -11.49 -11.47
C VAL A 193 51.83 -10.30 -12.20
N ALA A 194 52.34 -9.94 -13.38
CA ALA A 194 51.77 -8.89 -14.24
C ALA A 194 50.33 -9.21 -14.70
N LEU A 195 49.95 -10.50 -14.77
CA LEU A 195 48.57 -10.92 -15.03
C LEU A 195 47.58 -10.32 -14.01
N PHE A 196 47.94 -10.26 -12.73
CA PHE A 196 47.05 -9.78 -11.68
C PHE A 196 46.80 -8.27 -11.77
N GLU A 197 47.80 -7.48 -12.16
CA GLU A 197 47.64 -6.05 -12.44
C GLU A 197 46.67 -5.83 -13.60
N ARG A 198 46.85 -6.59 -14.69
CA ARG A 198 45.97 -6.54 -15.87
C ARG A 198 44.54 -7.00 -15.55
N LEU A 199 44.39 -7.99 -14.67
CA LEU A 199 43.08 -8.41 -14.17
C LEU A 199 42.41 -7.31 -13.34
N ALA A 200 43.18 -6.61 -12.49
CA ALA A 200 42.66 -5.49 -11.71
C ALA A 200 42.20 -4.33 -12.62
N GLU A 201 42.96 -4.01 -13.67
CA GLU A 201 42.56 -3.02 -14.68
C GLU A 201 41.25 -3.40 -15.38
N VAL A 202 41.08 -4.67 -15.75
CA VAL A 202 39.83 -5.15 -16.37
C VAL A 202 38.66 -5.07 -15.38
N CYS A 203 38.89 -5.38 -14.09
CA CYS A 203 37.86 -5.24 -13.06
C CYS A 203 37.37 -3.79 -12.92
N GLU A 204 38.26 -2.80 -12.94
CA GLU A 204 37.88 -1.39 -12.88
C GLU A 204 37.12 -0.94 -14.14
N LYS A 205 37.49 -1.43 -15.33
CA LYS A 205 36.75 -1.17 -16.57
C LYS A 205 35.34 -1.77 -16.53
N LEU A 206 35.20 -3.02 -16.09
CA LEU A 206 33.90 -3.69 -15.91
C LEU A 206 33.04 -2.94 -14.89
N LYS A 207 33.64 -2.50 -13.78
CA LYS A 207 32.96 -1.75 -12.72
C LYS A 207 32.46 -0.41 -13.22
N THR A 208 33.28 0.30 -14.01
CA THR A 208 32.91 1.56 -14.66
C THR A 208 31.74 1.36 -15.64
N SER A 209 31.75 0.28 -16.43
CA SER A 209 30.64 -0.05 -17.34
C SER A 209 29.34 -0.31 -16.57
N LEU A 210 29.39 -1.12 -15.52
CA LEU A 210 28.23 -1.39 -14.67
C LEU A 210 27.73 -0.12 -13.94
N GLN A 211 28.65 0.75 -13.51
CA GLN A 211 28.28 2.04 -12.91
C GLN A 211 27.56 2.95 -13.91
N ASN A 212 28.00 2.98 -15.17
CA ASN A 212 27.36 3.77 -16.22
C ASN A 212 25.95 3.25 -16.53
N GLU A 213 25.77 1.93 -16.63
CA GLU A 213 24.43 1.33 -16.78
C GLU A 213 23.54 1.62 -15.57
N GLN A 214 24.07 1.50 -14.34
CA GLN A 214 23.32 1.81 -13.12
C GLN A 214 22.90 3.30 -13.05
N ASN A 215 23.76 4.22 -13.49
CA ASN A 215 23.45 5.65 -13.53
C ASN A 215 22.32 5.99 -14.50
N GLN A 216 22.08 5.15 -15.52
CA GLN A 216 20.93 5.31 -16.44
C GLN A 216 19.59 4.91 -15.78
N LEU A 217 19.62 4.22 -14.64
CA LEU A 217 18.41 3.89 -13.85
C LEU A 217 17.93 5.11 -13.05
N THR A 218 17.45 6.14 -13.74
CA THR A 218 16.88 7.34 -13.12
C THR A 218 15.50 7.07 -12.54
N SER A 219 15.23 7.57 -11.33
CA SER A 219 13.89 7.51 -10.77
C SER A 219 12.90 8.32 -11.61
N LYS A 220 11.70 7.77 -11.79
CA LYS A 220 10.56 8.45 -12.44
C LYS A 220 9.43 8.74 -11.44
N LEU A 221 9.76 8.70 -10.15
CA LEU A 221 8.82 8.93 -9.09
C LEU A 221 8.41 10.42 -9.08
N PRO A 222 7.10 10.75 -9.12
CA PRO A 222 6.65 12.13 -9.01
C PRO A 222 7.10 12.80 -7.72
N ASP A 223 7.37 14.11 -7.79
CA ASP A 223 7.72 14.88 -6.61
C ASP A 223 6.55 14.97 -5.62
N LEU A 224 6.83 14.67 -4.36
CA LEU A 224 5.84 14.78 -3.30
C LEU A 224 5.51 16.26 -3.03
N PRO A 225 4.23 16.65 -3.03
CA PRO A 225 3.80 17.99 -2.64
C PRO A 225 4.34 18.40 -1.25
N HIS A 226 4.82 19.63 -1.12
CA HIS A 226 5.52 20.11 0.09
C HIS A 226 4.67 19.98 1.37
N ASN A 227 3.35 20.18 1.28
CA ASN A 227 2.42 20.03 2.39
C ASN A 227 2.31 18.59 2.92
N PHE A 228 2.67 17.58 2.12
CA PHE A 228 2.60 16.17 2.53
C PHE A 228 3.91 15.64 3.13
N GLN A 229 5.02 16.38 3.05
CA GLN A 229 6.34 15.91 3.50
C GLN A 229 6.40 15.52 4.97
N ARG A 230 5.61 16.19 5.82
CA ARG A 230 5.54 15.94 7.27
C ARG A 230 4.51 14.89 7.68
N THR A 231 3.80 14.31 6.71
CA THR A 231 2.83 13.24 6.97
C THR A 231 3.53 11.89 6.92
N GLU A 232 3.01 10.91 7.63
CA GLU A 232 3.59 9.56 7.62
C GLU A 232 3.52 8.88 6.23
N PRO A 233 2.42 8.95 5.45
CA PRO A 233 2.40 8.49 4.06
C PRO A 233 3.47 9.18 3.19
N GLY A 234 3.64 10.50 3.31
CA GLY A 234 4.65 11.26 2.57
C GLY A 234 6.10 10.90 2.97
N SER A 235 6.35 10.67 4.26
CA SER A 235 7.64 10.19 4.74
C SER A 235 7.97 8.80 4.20
N VAL A 236 7.02 7.87 4.18
CA VAL A 236 7.23 6.52 3.61
C VAL A 236 7.49 6.60 2.11
N TYR A 237 6.74 7.44 1.38
CA TYR A 237 6.90 7.66 -0.06
C TYR A 237 8.29 8.20 -0.44
N THR A 238 8.83 9.15 0.32
CA THR A 238 10.16 9.73 0.06
C THR A 238 11.32 8.82 0.48
N SER A 239 11.06 7.81 1.30
CA SER A 239 12.08 6.92 1.87
C SER A 239 12.01 5.48 1.36
N LEU A 240 11.54 5.28 0.12
CA LEU A 240 11.37 3.96 -0.53
C LEU A 240 12.66 3.14 -0.72
N HIS A 241 13.83 3.73 -0.48
CA HIS A 241 15.12 3.03 -0.56
C HIS A 241 15.34 2.01 0.57
N SER A 242 14.58 2.06 1.67
CA SER A 242 14.69 1.09 2.76
C SER A 242 13.73 -0.09 2.57
N VAL A 243 14.21 -1.32 2.83
CA VAL A 243 13.40 -2.55 2.72
C VAL A 243 12.16 -2.50 3.64
N LEU A 244 12.25 -1.83 4.78
CA LEU A 244 11.10 -1.66 5.68
C LEU A 244 10.04 -0.73 5.06
N ASN A 245 10.46 0.32 4.36
CA ASN A 245 9.53 1.26 3.74
C ASN A 245 8.88 0.71 2.46
N THR A 246 9.54 -0.21 1.74
CA THR A 246 8.93 -0.89 0.58
C THR A 246 7.77 -1.81 0.98
N GLN A 247 7.76 -2.32 2.21
CA GLN A 247 6.61 -3.04 2.77
C GLN A 247 5.53 -2.07 3.26
N ARG A 248 5.91 -1.04 4.02
CA ARG A 248 4.96 -0.06 4.57
C ARG A 248 4.21 0.71 3.50
N ILE A 249 4.83 1.03 2.36
CA ILE A 249 4.17 1.78 1.29
C ILE A 249 2.93 1.05 0.76
N GLN A 250 2.88 -0.28 0.82
CA GLN A 250 1.73 -1.07 0.36
C GLN A 250 0.43 -0.67 1.08
N ASN A 251 0.52 -0.28 2.35
CA ASN A 251 -0.63 0.19 3.14
C ASN A 251 -1.21 1.51 2.60
N TYR A 252 -0.40 2.29 1.87
CA TYR A 252 -0.78 3.60 1.31
C TYR A 252 -1.09 3.55 -0.20
N LEU A 253 -0.96 2.39 -0.84
CA LEU A 253 -1.26 2.23 -2.27
C LEU A 253 -2.73 1.96 -2.57
N ASN A 254 -3.57 1.79 -1.54
CA ASN A 254 -4.99 1.48 -1.69
C ASN A 254 -5.82 2.52 -0.95
N TRP A 255 -6.66 3.24 -1.70
CA TRP A 255 -7.61 4.19 -1.13
C TRP A 255 -9.00 3.55 -1.02
N SER A 256 -9.50 3.38 0.20
CA SER A 256 -10.79 2.73 0.46
C SER A 256 -11.94 3.72 0.65
N THR A 257 -13.16 3.20 0.64
CA THR A 257 -14.40 3.94 0.95
C THR A 257 -14.40 4.51 2.36
N GLU A 258 -13.77 3.82 3.30
CA GLU A 258 -13.62 4.26 4.70
C GLU A 258 -12.68 5.47 4.76
N ASN A 259 -11.58 5.47 4.00
CA ASN A 259 -10.66 6.61 3.93
C ASN A 259 -11.33 7.85 3.34
N GLU A 260 -12.12 7.70 2.27
CA GLU A 260 -12.88 8.80 1.68
C GLU A 260 -13.91 9.34 2.68
N SER A 261 -14.62 8.46 3.37
CA SER A 261 -15.61 8.83 4.40
C SER A 261 -14.96 9.55 5.58
N ALA A 262 -13.79 9.07 6.03
CA ALA A 262 -13.01 9.71 7.09
C ALA A 262 -12.52 11.11 6.67
N LEU A 263 -12.04 11.27 5.43
CA LEU A 263 -11.62 12.57 4.91
C LEU A 263 -12.79 13.55 4.85
N ALA A 264 -13.93 13.11 4.30
CA ALA A 264 -15.14 13.92 4.23
C ALA A 264 -15.63 14.34 5.63
N LEU A 265 -15.61 13.42 6.60
CA LEU A 265 -15.98 13.71 7.99
C LEU A 265 -15.03 14.73 8.63
N THR A 266 -13.71 14.56 8.50
CA THR A 266 -12.74 15.51 9.05
C THR A 266 -12.86 16.88 8.41
N VAL A 267 -13.09 16.96 7.10
CA VAL A 267 -13.36 18.23 6.40
C VAL A 267 -14.64 18.89 6.92
N LYS A 268 -15.73 18.11 7.07
CA LYS A 268 -16.99 18.60 7.64
C LYS A 268 -16.76 19.18 9.03
N ARG A 269 -16.07 18.45 9.92
CA ARG A 269 -15.74 18.91 11.28
C ARG A 269 -14.94 20.21 11.29
N LEU A 270 -13.92 20.33 10.43
CA LEU A 270 -13.09 21.54 10.30
C LEU A 270 -13.86 22.77 9.79
N ASN A 271 -14.95 22.55 9.04
CA ASN A 271 -15.82 23.59 8.49
C ASN A 271 -17.04 23.88 9.36
N THR A 272 -17.26 23.14 10.45
CA THR A 272 -18.34 23.41 11.39
C THR A 272 -17.93 24.54 12.32
N ASP A 273 -18.51 25.72 12.12
CA ASP A 273 -18.20 26.90 12.94
C ASP A 273 -18.77 26.81 14.37
N ASP A 274 -19.97 26.24 14.52
CA ASP A 274 -20.65 26.05 15.81
C ASP A 274 -21.13 24.60 16.00
N PRO A 275 -20.25 23.71 16.51
CA PRO A 275 -20.60 22.32 16.78
C PRO A 275 -21.70 22.18 17.84
N ALA A 276 -21.82 23.11 18.78
CA ALA A 276 -22.81 23.03 19.88
C ALA A 276 -24.23 23.22 19.33
N THR A 277 -24.45 24.24 18.51
CA THR A 277 -25.74 24.49 17.86
C THR A 277 -26.10 23.35 16.92
N LEU A 278 -25.15 22.84 16.13
CA LEU A 278 -25.41 21.71 15.23
C LEU A 278 -25.73 20.42 16.01
N ALA A 279 -25.05 20.16 17.13
CA ALA A 279 -25.36 19.02 17.99
C ALA A 279 -26.80 19.07 18.50
N VAL A 280 -27.28 20.24 18.93
CA VAL A 280 -28.67 20.43 19.37
C VAL A 280 -29.65 20.15 18.22
N GLN A 281 -29.36 20.63 17.01
CA GLN A 281 -30.20 20.37 15.83
C GLN A 281 -30.28 18.87 15.50
N ILE A 282 -29.14 18.17 15.48
CA ILE A 282 -29.09 16.72 15.22
C ILE A 282 -29.81 15.94 16.32
N LYS A 283 -29.66 16.33 17.58
CA LYS A 283 -30.38 15.71 18.72
C LYS A 283 -31.89 15.85 18.61
N ASN A 284 -32.37 17.04 18.26
CA ASN A 284 -33.80 17.30 18.05
C ASN A 284 -34.32 16.47 16.87
N LYS A 285 -33.58 16.44 15.76
CA LYS A 285 -33.90 15.62 14.58
C LYS A 285 -34.03 14.14 14.93
N LYS A 286 -33.07 13.60 15.68
CA LYS A 286 -33.08 12.20 16.16
C LYS A 286 -34.30 11.93 17.04
N THR A 287 -34.61 12.83 17.97
CA THR A 287 -35.73 12.67 18.89
C THR A 287 -37.08 12.67 18.13
N SER A 288 -37.24 13.55 17.15
CA SER A 288 -38.40 13.55 16.25
C SER A 288 -38.52 12.26 15.44
N LEU A 289 -37.39 11.75 14.92
CA LEU A 289 -37.34 10.47 14.19
C LEU A 289 -37.71 9.28 15.09
N ASP A 290 -37.15 9.19 16.29
CA ASP A 290 -37.43 8.11 17.23
C ASP A 290 -38.91 8.10 17.65
N ASN A 291 -39.51 9.28 17.85
CA ASN A 291 -40.94 9.40 18.12
C ASN A 291 -41.79 8.89 16.95
N LEU A 292 -41.44 9.19 15.70
CA LEU A 292 -42.13 8.67 14.52
C LEU A 292 -42.00 7.14 14.41
N ILE A 293 -40.80 6.60 14.63
CA ILE A 293 -40.54 5.14 14.69
C ILE A 293 -41.41 4.49 15.77
N ALA A 294 -41.49 5.08 16.97
CA ALA A 294 -42.30 4.57 18.07
C ALA A 294 -43.80 4.59 17.75
N GLN A 295 -44.29 5.67 17.11
CA GLN A 295 -45.68 5.77 16.66
C GLN A 295 -46.03 4.70 15.63
N ALA A 296 -45.19 4.48 14.61
CA ALA A 296 -45.42 3.45 13.59
C ALA A 296 -45.41 2.03 14.21
N LYS A 297 -44.49 1.76 15.14
CA LYS A 297 -44.48 0.50 15.91
C LYS A 297 -45.76 0.33 16.73
N ASN A 298 -46.23 1.39 17.38
CA ASN A 298 -47.46 1.36 18.16
C ASN A 298 -48.70 1.08 17.29
N VAL A 299 -48.78 1.70 16.11
CA VAL A 299 -49.84 1.41 15.12
C VAL A 299 -49.87 -0.08 14.76
N SER A 300 -48.71 -0.66 14.46
CA SER A 300 -48.58 -2.10 14.16
C SER A 300 -48.99 -3.00 15.33
N LEU A 301 -48.68 -2.60 16.56
CA LEU A 301 -49.08 -3.35 17.76
C LEU A 301 -50.58 -3.27 18.04
N LEU A 302 -51.18 -2.08 17.88
CA LEU A 302 -52.62 -1.86 18.12
C LEU A 302 -53.50 -2.55 17.08
N LEU A 303 -53.00 -2.68 15.85
CA LEU A 303 -53.73 -3.31 14.74
C LEU A 303 -53.15 -4.68 14.36
N SER A 304 -52.43 -5.35 15.26
CA SER A 304 -51.96 -6.71 15.01
C SER A 304 -53.13 -7.67 14.82
N SER A 305 -52.89 -8.79 14.11
CA SER A 305 -53.91 -9.83 13.90
C SER A 305 -54.59 -10.24 15.21
N ASP A 306 -53.80 -10.46 16.26
CA ASP A 306 -54.31 -10.89 17.57
C ASP A 306 -55.17 -9.81 18.23
N LYS A 307 -54.79 -8.54 18.12
CA LYS A 307 -55.58 -7.42 18.66
C LYS A 307 -56.88 -7.24 17.89
N LEU A 308 -56.86 -7.36 16.57
CA LEU A 308 -58.07 -7.30 15.74
C LEU A 308 -59.02 -8.46 16.05
N ILE A 309 -58.49 -9.69 16.16
CA ILE A 309 -59.27 -10.87 16.57
C ILE A 309 -59.87 -10.67 17.96
N HIS A 310 -59.07 -10.22 18.93
CA HIS A 310 -59.53 -9.96 20.29
C HIS A 310 -60.66 -8.91 20.32
N LEU A 311 -60.51 -7.81 19.59
CA LEU A 311 -61.53 -6.77 19.51
C LEU A 311 -62.83 -7.31 18.89
N ARG A 312 -62.74 -8.16 17.87
CA ARG A 312 -63.91 -8.83 17.27
C ARG A 312 -64.59 -9.80 18.25
N ILE A 313 -63.82 -10.53 19.05
CA ILE A 313 -64.35 -11.39 20.12
C ILE A 313 -65.11 -10.54 21.13
N LEU A 314 -64.51 -9.45 21.62
CA LEU A 314 -65.18 -8.53 22.55
C LEU A 314 -66.48 -7.96 21.97
N ARG A 315 -66.47 -7.55 20.70
CA ARG A 315 -67.68 -7.08 20.00
C ARG A 315 -68.76 -8.14 19.99
N ASN A 316 -68.43 -9.37 19.57
CA ASN A 316 -69.40 -10.46 19.48
C ASN A 316 -69.91 -10.87 20.86
N THR A 317 -69.05 -10.88 21.89
CA THR A 317 -69.45 -11.12 23.29
C THR A 317 -70.40 -10.04 23.80
N ALA A 318 -70.13 -8.77 23.50
CA ALA A 318 -71.01 -7.66 23.88
C ALA A 318 -72.39 -7.78 23.21
N ILE A 319 -72.43 -8.03 21.90
CA ILE A 319 -73.68 -8.24 21.14
C ILE A 319 -74.47 -9.42 21.71
N GLU A 320 -73.81 -10.56 21.93
CA GLU A 320 -74.46 -11.78 22.41
C GLU A 320 -74.99 -11.64 23.84
N LYS A 321 -74.20 -11.08 24.76
CA LYS A 321 -74.66 -10.83 26.13
C LYS A 321 -75.81 -9.82 26.17
N ARG A 322 -75.78 -8.78 25.33
CA ARG A 322 -76.89 -7.83 25.21
C ARG A 322 -78.16 -8.51 24.67
N ARG A 323 -78.03 -9.37 23.65
CA ARG A 323 -79.15 -10.17 23.11
C ARG A 323 -79.77 -11.06 24.20
N ILE A 324 -78.94 -11.80 24.94
CA ILE A 324 -79.39 -12.66 26.05
C ILE A 324 -80.06 -11.84 27.15
N ALA A 325 -79.49 -10.69 27.54
CA ALA A 325 -80.08 -9.81 28.56
C ALA A 325 -81.45 -9.26 28.14
N ILE A 326 -81.68 -8.99 26.85
CA ILE A 326 -82.98 -8.56 26.33
C ILE A 326 -83.97 -9.74 26.29
N GLU A 327 -83.57 -10.90 25.76
CA GLU A 327 -84.45 -12.06 25.60
C GLU A 327 -84.88 -12.68 26.95
N THR A 328 -83.95 -12.79 27.89
CA THR A 328 -84.24 -13.29 29.26
C THR A 328 -84.88 -12.20 30.13
N GLY A 329 -84.81 -10.96 29.68
CA GLY A 329 -85.20 -9.74 30.38
C GLY A 329 -86.63 -9.31 30.16
N ASN A 330 -87.45 -10.12 29.49
CA ASN A 330 -88.84 -9.76 29.22
C ASN A 330 -89.60 -9.71 30.56
N VAL A 331 -89.66 -8.53 31.15
CA VAL A 331 -90.30 -8.32 32.44
C VAL A 331 -91.78 -8.61 32.25
N ALA A 332 -92.28 -9.70 32.82
CA ALA A 332 -93.67 -10.12 32.62
C ALA A 332 -94.70 -9.04 33.02
N SER A 333 -94.31 -8.09 33.88
CA SER A 333 -95.12 -6.94 34.29
C SER A 333 -95.02 -5.72 33.34
N ALA A 334 -94.19 -5.77 32.29
CA ALA A 334 -94.09 -4.73 31.26
C ALA A 334 -95.38 -4.64 30.44
N LYS A 335 -95.94 -3.43 30.35
CA LYS A 335 -97.15 -3.13 29.57
C LYS A 335 -96.86 -2.51 28.20
N LEU A 336 -95.59 -2.17 27.94
CA LEU A 336 -95.13 -1.51 26.71
C LEU A 336 -93.96 -2.29 26.13
N GLU A 337 -93.90 -2.35 24.80
CA GLU A 337 -92.74 -2.89 24.09
C GLU A 337 -91.51 -1.97 24.29
N GLY A 338 -90.32 -2.57 24.25
CA GLY A 338 -89.06 -1.83 24.33
C GLY A 338 -88.48 -1.65 25.75
N VAL A 339 -89.08 -2.25 26.78
CA VAL A 339 -88.44 -2.39 28.10
C VAL A 339 -87.14 -3.19 27.96
N GLY A 340 -86.06 -2.71 28.59
CA GLY A 340 -84.72 -3.28 28.45
C GLY A 340 -83.94 -2.88 27.19
N THR A 341 -84.53 -2.09 26.29
CA THR A 341 -83.76 -1.44 25.22
C THR A 341 -82.80 -0.39 25.79
N LYS A 342 -81.76 -0.06 25.03
CA LYS A 342 -80.77 0.97 25.41
C LYS A 342 -81.42 2.30 25.81
N THR A 343 -82.44 2.73 25.07
CA THR A 343 -83.16 3.99 25.35
C THR A 343 -83.94 3.91 26.65
N TRP A 344 -84.61 2.78 26.91
CA TRP A 344 -85.36 2.58 28.14
C TRP A 344 -84.46 2.50 29.37
N LEU A 345 -83.32 1.81 29.27
CA LEU A 345 -82.32 1.73 30.35
C LEU A 345 -81.75 3.10 30.71
N ALA A 346 -81.41 3.92 29.70
CA ALA A 346 -80.93 5.29 29.92
C ALA A 346 -81.97 6.14 30.66
N MET A 347 -83.25 6.00 30.30
CA MET A 347 -84.35 6.66 31.03
C MET A 347 -84.47 6.15 32.47
N TRP A 348 -84.33 4.83 32.69
CA TRP A 348 -84.42 4.23 34.02
C TRP A 348 -83.28 4.66 34.95
N GLU A 349 -82.05 4.73 34.44
CA GLU A 349 -80.89 5.25 35.19
C GLU A 349 -81.03 6.75 35.50
N ALA A 350 -81.50 7.55 34.55
CA ALA A 350 -81.79 8.97 34.80
C ALA A 350 -82.89 9.14 35.88
N ALA A 351 -83.89 8.26 35.89
CA ALA A 351 -84.91 8.21 36.93
C ALA A 351 -84.32 7.85 38.30
N ARG A 352 -83.39 6.88 38.34
CA ARG A 352 -82.65 6.49 39.56
C ARG A 352 -81.81 7.65 40.09
N GLU A 353 -81.08 8.34 39.21
CA GLU A 353 -80.25 9.50 39.57
C GLU A 353 -81.12 10.65 40.13
N TYR A 354 -82.23 10.96 39.46
CA TYR A 354 -83.19 11.95 39.96
C TYR A 354 -83.82 11.53 41.29
N SER A 355 -84.12 10.25 41.48
CA SER A 355 -84.65 9.72 42.75
C SER A 355 -83.71 10.00 43.93
N ALA A 356 -82.39 9.96 43.73
CA ALA A 356 -81.44 10.31 44.80
C ALA A 356 -81.55 11.79 45.23
N THR A 357 -82.00 12.66 44.34
CA THR A 357 -82.27 14.08 44.63
C THR A 357 -83.65 14.27 45.28
N ALA A 358 -84.69 13.63 44.75
CA ALA A 358 -86.06 13.76 45.24
C ALA A 358 -86.28 13.05 46.59
N TYR A 359 -85.57 11.95 46.84
CA TYR A 359 -85.66 11.13 48.04
C TYR A 359 -84.26 10.79 48.59
N PRO A 360 -83.58 11.75 49.24
CA PRO A 360 -82.27 11.50 49.81
C PRO A 360 -82.31 10.36 50.85
N LYS A 361 -81.36 9.42 50.77
CA LYS A 361 -81.18 8.27 51.68
C LYS A 361 -82.21 7.14 51.55
N ARG A 362 -82.98 7.08 50.47
CA ARG A 362 -83.83 5.91 50.15
C ARG A 362 -83.33 5.22 48.89
N ASP A 363 -83.43 3.90 48.88
CA ASP A 363 -83.07 3.09 47.71
C ASP A 363 -84.14 3.23 46.62
N PHE A 364 -83.70 3.22 45.36
CA PHE A 364 -84.58 3.24 44.20
C PHE A 364 -85.02 1.81 43.81
N PRO A 365 -86.30 1.59 43.47
CA PRO A 365 -87.40 2.56 43.47
C PRO A 365 -87.96 2.82 44.87
N VAL A 366 -88.33 4.08 45.16
CA VAL A 366 -88.97 4.44 46.43
C VAL A 366 -90.46 4.08 46.38
N ASN A 367 -90.83 2.96 46.99
CA ASN A 367 -92.19 2.41 46.99
C ASN A 367 -92.63 1.87 48.38
N ASP A 368 -91.96 2.31 49.44
CA ASP A 368 -92.08 1.81 50.82
C ASP A 368 -93.32 2.30 51.60
N THR A 369 -94.01 3.32 51.08
CA THR A 369 -95.17 3.96 51.75
C THR A 369 -96.39 4.11 50.84
N GLU A 370 -97.59 4.27 51.43
CA GLU A 370 -98.83 4.52 50.67
C GLU A 370 -98.83 5.85 49.90
N ASP A 371 -98.00 6.82 50.31
CA ASP A 371 -97.84 8.11 49.65
C ASP A 371 -96.68 8.14 48.64
N SER A 372 -96.04 7.00 48.35
CA SER A 372 -94.95 6.89 47.38
C SER A 372 -95.41 7.33 45.99
N ARG A 373 -94.57 8.12 45.30
CA ARG A 373 -94.87 8.68 43.97
C ARG A 373 -93.85 8.23 42.94
N CYS A 374 -94.31 7.97 41.72
CA CYS A 374 -93.43 7.73 40.58
C CYS A 374 -92.56 8.96 40.31
N VAL A 375 -91.24 8.80 40.25
CA VAL A 375 -90.30 9.90 39.99
C VAL A 375 -90.38 10.49 38.57
N LEU A 376 -91.06 9.81 37.64
CA LEU A 376 -91.22 10.27 36.26
C LEU A 376 -92.52 11.04 36.03
N CYS A 377 -93.65 10.57 36.59
CA CYS A 377 -94.97 11.18 36.35
C CYS A 377 -95.64 11.76 37.61
N HIS A 378 -95.02 11.60 38.78
CA HIS A 378 -95.44 12.10 40.09
C HIS A 378 -96.79 11.54 40.61
N GLN A 379 -97.38 10.54 39.95
CA GLN A 379 -98.59 9.86 40.40
C GLN A 379 -98.30 8.97 41.62
N LYS A 380 -99.30 8.82 42.52
CA LYS A 380 -99.22 7.86 43.63
C LYS A 380 -99.15 6.43 43.07
N LEU A 381 -98.34 5.58 43.71
CA LEU A 381 -98.12 4.21 43.26
C LEU A 381 -99.16 3.25 43.87
N ASP A 382 -99.99 2.66 43.01
CA ASP A 382 -100.78 1.48 43.33
C ASP A 382 -99.90 0.21 43.39
N ASP A 383 -100.45 -0.88 43.94
CA ASP A 383 -99.71 -2.12 44.17
C ASP A 383 -99.10 -2.71 42.88
N ASP A 384 -99.85 -2.65 41.78
CA ASP A 384 -99.41 -3.10 40.45
C ASP A 384 -98.22 -2.28 39.93
N SER A 385 -98.23 -0.97 40.17
CA SER A 385 -97.16 -0.06 39.76
C SER A 385 -95.92 -0.23 40.63
N ARG A 386 -96.08 -0.44 41.95
CA ARG A 386 -94.94 -0.73 42.86
C ARG A 386 -94.21 -2.00 42.43
N LYS A 387 -94.97 -3.09 42.23
CA LYS A 387 -94.43 -4.37 41.77
C LYS A 387 -93.71 -4.24 40.43
N ARG A 388 -94.27 -3.47 39.48
CA ARG A 388 -93.61 -3.25 38.18
C ARG A 388 -92.28 -2.50 38.32
N LEU A 389 -92.20 -1.49 39.18
CA LEU A 389 -90.94 -0.77 39.42
C LEU A 389 -89.89 -1.69 40.07
N ASP A 390 -90.29 -2.56 41.00
CA ASP A 390 -89.40 -3.57 41.60
C ASP A 390 -88.90 -4.58 40.58
N ASP A 391 -89.79 -5.08 39.72
CA ASP A 391 -89.43 -6.02 38.65
C ASP A 391 -88.46 -5.36 37.64
N PHE A 392 -88.70 -4.09 37.30
CA PHE A 392 -87.79 -3.30 36.45
C PHE A 392 -86.43 -3.12 37.09
N GLU A 393 -86.37 -2.74 38.37
CA GLU A 393 -85.10 -2.57 39.07
C GLU A 393 -84.36 -3.91 39.27
N SER A 394 -85.09 -4.98 39.55
CA SER A 394 -84.54 -6.34 39.67
C SER A 394 -83.98 -6.83 38.34
N TYR A 395 -84.64 -6.49 37.24
CA TYR A 395 -84.13 -6.74 35.89
C TYR A 395 -82.82 -5.98 35.63
N VAL A 396 -82.78 -4.68 35.92
CA VAL A 396 -81.58 -3.84 35.71
C VAL A 396 -80.42 -4.26 36.61
N LYS A 397 -80.69 -4.64 37.86
CA LYS A 397 -79.69 -5.21 38.79
C LYS A 397 -79.40 -6.69 38.53
N GLY A 398 -80.08 -7.31 37.57
CA GLY A 398 -79.91 -8.72 37.23
C GLY A 398 -78.49 -9.02 36.73
N GLN A 399 -77.98 -10.20 37.07
CA GLN A 399 -76.61 -10.61 36.69
C GLN A 399 -76.36 -10.57 35.18
N LEU A 400 -77.38 -10.82 34.36
CA LEU A 400 -77.28 -10.80 32.89
C LEU A 400 -77.13 -9.38 32.33
N GLU A 401 -77.84 -8.39 32.89
CA GLU A 401 -77.72 -6.98 32.47
C GLU A 401 -76.36 -6.41 32.87
N LEU A 402 -75.91 -6.67 34.11
CA LEU A 402 -74.57 -6.28 34.56
C LEU A 402 -73.46 -6.93 33.70
N ALA A 403 -73.63 -8.20 33.31
CA ALA A 403 -72.69 -8.89 32.43
C ALA A 403 -72.66 -8.29 31.01
N ALA A 404 -73.81 -7.82 30.49
CA ALA A 404 -73.88 -7.14 29.19
C ALA A 404 -73.21 -5.76 29.24
N GLN A 405 -73.50 -4.95 30.26
CA GLN A 405 -72.87 -3.65 30.46
C GLN A 405 -71.34 -3.76 30.61
N ALA A 406 -70.87 -4.75 31.37
CA ALA A 406 -69.43 -5.00 31.53
C ALA A 406 -68.75 -5.34 30.20
N ALA A 407 -69.36 -6.19 29.37
CA ALA A 407 -68.81 -6.55 28.07
C ALA A 407 -68.82 -5.38 27.07
N GLU A 408 -69.86 -4.54 27.08
CA GLU A 408 -69.92 -3.32 26.26
C GLU A 408 -68.88 -2.29 26.71
N LEU A 409 -68.66 -2.14 28.01
CA LEU A 409 -67.63 -1.27 28.57
C LEU A 409 -66.23 -1.76 28.17
N GLU A 410 -65.98 -3.07 28.25
CA GLU A 410 -64.70 -3.67 27.84
C GLU A 410 -64.45 -3.46 26.35
N TYR A 411 -65.43 -3.75 25.50
CA TYR A 411 -65.34 -3.51 24.06
C TYR A 411 -65.10 -2.03 23.72
N SER A 412 -65.89 -1.13 24.30
CA SER A 412 -65.77 0.31 24.03
C SER A 412 -64.47 0.89 24.56
N THR A 413 -63.93 0.40 25.67
CA THR A 413 -62.62 0.81 26.20
C THR A 413 -61.51 0.48 25.21
N VAL A 414 -61.50 -0.73 24.66
CA VAL A 414 -60.52 -1.14 23.64
C VAL A 414 -60.72 -0.35 22.36
N LEU A 415 -61.97 -0.15 21.91
CA LEU A 415 -62.26 0.63 20.71
C LEU A 415 -61.82 2.10 20.84
N ASN A 416 -62.06 2.73 22.00
CA ASN A 416 -61.69 4.11 22.28
C ASN A 416 -60.18 4.31 22.46
N SER A 417 -59.42 3.23 22.73
CA SER A 417 -57.96 3.29 22.73
C SER A 417 -57.36 3.56 21.34
N LEU A 418 -58.15 3.36 20.27
CA LEU A 418 -57.79 3.73 18.90
C LEU A 418 -57.98 5.24 18.69
N THR A 419 -56.99 6.01 19.12
CA THR A 419 -56.95 7.47 18.98
C THR A 419 -57.03 7.93 17.52
N ALA A 420 -57.42 9.19 17.29
CA ALA A 420 -57.41 9.74 15.93
C ALA A 420 -55.96 9.85 15.40
N PRO A 421 -55.73 9.61 14.09
CA PRO A 421 -54.42 9.85 13.48
C PRO A 421 -54.06 11.34 13.56
N PRO A 422 -52.75 11.67 13.50
CA PRO A 422 -52.32 13.06 13.39
C PRO A 422 -52.92 13.71 12.13
N SER A 423 -53.24 15.00 12.23
CA SER A 423 -53.62 15.78 11.05
C SER A 423 -52.47 15.85 10.03
N PRO A 424 -52.75 16.08 8.73
CA PRO A 424 -51.71 16.21 7.72
C PRO A 424 -50.65 17.28 8.06
N GLU A 425 -51.06 18.38 8.67
CA GLU A 425 -50.17 19.46 9.12
C GLU A 425 -49.24 19.01 10.25
N GLN A 426 -49.80 18.31 11.26
CA GLN A 426 -49.02 17.76 12.37
C GLN A 426 -48.01 16.72 11.88
N LEU A 427 -48.43 15.82 10.98
CA LEU A 427 -47.54 14.80 10.43
C LEU A 427 -46.41 15.43 9.61
N ASN A 428 -46.72 16.42 8.76
CA ASN A 428 -45.71 17.14 7.99
C ASN A 428 -44.73 17.90 8.89
N MET A 429 -45.19 18.49 10.00
CA MET A 429 -44.32 19.13 10.98
C MET A 429 -43.37 18.12 11.65
N GLN A 430 -43.88 16.96 12.06
CA GLN A 430 -43.06 15.89 12.66
C GLN A 430 -42.02 15.34 11.68
N LEU A 431 -42.41 15.10 10.42
CA LEU A 431 -41.51 14.63 9.37
C LEU A 431 -40.44 15.67 9.04
N SER A 432 -40.80 16.96 8.98
CA SER A 432 -39.85 18.04 8.74
C SER A 432 -38.86 18.19 9.89
N ALA A 433 -39.33 18.08 11.14
CA ALA A 433 -38.47 18.10 12.32
C ALA A 433 -37.49 16.90 12.34
N ALA A 434 -37.93 15.73 11.87
CA ALA A 434 -37.08 14.55 11.66
C ALA A 434 -36.20 14.65 10.40
N GLY A 435 -36.31 15.73 9.62
CA GLY A 435 -35.58 15.96 8.38
C GLY A 435 -35.92 14.98 7.26
N LEU A 436 -37.17 14.53 7.20
CA LEU A 436 -37.71 13.56 6.23
C LEU A 436 -38.68 14.21 5.22
N ALA A 437 -38.60 15.52 4.99
CA ALA A 437 -39.63 16.30 4.29
C ALA A 437 -39.80 16.00 2.78
N SER A 438 -38.91 15.20 2.19
CA SER A 438 -38.89 14.92 0.74
C SER A 438 -38.33 13.53 0.39
N ASP A 439 -38.47 12.58 1.30
CA ASP A 439 -37.88 11.24 1.18
C ASP A 439 -38.96 10.15 1.03
N ASP A 440 -38.58 8.96 0.56
CA ASP A 440 -39.49 7.80 0.47
C ASP A 440 -40.08 7.44 1.85
N TRP A 441 -39.38 7.78 2.93
CA TRP A 441 -39.89 7.66 4.30
C TRP A 441 -41.11 8.55 4.58
N GLN A 442 -41.24 9.73 3.96
CA GLN A 442 -42.46 10.55 4.10
C GLN A 442 -43.67 9.81 3.53
N ARG A 443 -43.51 9.22 2.34
CA ARG A 443 -44.59 8.43 1.70
C ARG A 443 -44.96 7.24 2.56
N PHE A 444 -43.97 6.58 3.16
CA PHE A 444 -44.19 5.49 4.10
C PHE A 444 -45.03 5.92 5.31
N PHE A 445 -44.67 6.99 6.01
CA PHE A 445 -45.46 7.44 7.17
C PHE A 445 -46.87 7.90 6.80
N ILE A 446 -47.03 8.57 5.66
CA ILE A 446 -48.35 8.93 5.12
C ILE A 446 -49.19 7.67 4.88
N TYR A 447 -48.61 6.65 4.23
CA TYR A 447 -49.28 5.39 3.96
C TYR A 447 -49.68 4.64 5.24
N VAL A 448 -48.77 4.53 6.22
CA VAL A 448 -49.04 3.91 7.53
C VAL A 448 -50.25 4.56 8.21
N TRP A 449 -50.31 5.89 8.24
CA TRP A 449 -51.41 6.61 8.89
C TRP A 449 -52.72 6.55 8.08
N GLN A 450 -52.65 6.47 6.75
CA GLN A 450 -53.83 6.24 5.90
C GLN A 450 -54.43 4.84 6.14
N GLU A 451 -53.59 3.80 6.20
CA GLU A 451 -54.05 2.45 6.50
C GLU A 451 -54.58 2.33 7.93
N TYR A 452 -53.91 2.97 8.90
CA TYR A 452 -54.43 3.07 10.27
C TYR A 452 -55.83 3.69 10.31
N GLN A 453 -56.03 4.80 9.59
CA GLN A 453 -57.32 5.49 9.55
C GLN A 453 -58.40 4.65 8.85
N LYS A 454 -58.06 3.92 7.79
CA LYS A 454 -58.98 2.96 7.14
C LYS A 454 -59.43 1.87 8.12
N CYS A 455 -58.48 1.22 8.80
CA CYS A 455 -58.77 0.20 9.81
C CYS A 455 -59.63 0.77 10.95
N ARG A 456 -59.25 1.93 11.50
CA ARG A 456 -59.99 2.61 12.57
C ARG A 456 -61.43 2.89 12.17
N ASN A 457 -61.67 3.45 10.98
CA ASN A 457 -63.01 3.74 10.50
C ASN A 457 -63.86 2.47 10.31
N ALA A 458 -63.26 1.41 9.77
CA ALA A 458 -63.95 0.12 9.64
C ALA A 458 -64.34 -0.45 11.01
N LEU A 459 -63.43 -0.40 12.00
CA LEU A 459 -63.70 -0.87 13.37
C LEU A 459 -64.78 -0.04 14.08
N LEU A 460 -64.76 1.28 13.93
CA LEU A 460 -65.79 2.19 14.47
C LEU A 460 -67.17 1.94 13.84
N ASN A 461 -67.22 1.60 12.55
CA ASN A 461 -68.44 1.23 11.84
C ASN A 461 -68.79 -0.26 11.98
N HIS A 462 -68.22 -0.94 12.99
CA HIS A 462 -68.42 -2.34 13.30
C HIS A 462 -68.21 -3.29 12.11
N GLU A 463 -67.32 -2.94 11.17
CA GLU A 463 -66.99 -3.74 9.98
C GLU A 463 -68.22 -4.09 9.12
N SER A 464 -69.21 -3.20 9.06
CA SER A 464 -70.45 -3.39 8.28
C SER A 464 -70.23 -3.70 6.79
N THR A 465 -69.09 -3.29 6.22
CA THR A 465 -68.72 -3.53 4.82
C THR A 465 -67.74 -4.70 4.62
N GLY A 466 -67.40 -5.43 5.69
CA GLY A 466 -66.45 -6.54 5.66
C GLY A 466 -65.30 -6.39 6.68
N THR A 467 -64.66 -7.52 7.00
CA THR A 467 -63.53 -7.60 7.92
C THR A 467 -62.29 -6.91 7.36
N ILE A 468 -61.66 -6.04 8.14
CA ILE A 468 -60.44 -5.33 7.75
C ILE A 468 -59.19 -5.98 8.35
N GLU A 469 -58.07 -5.95 7.63
CA GLU A 469 -56.77 -6.32 8.18
C GLU A 469 -55.78 -5.19 7.96
N PHE A 470 -54.84 -5.04 8.89
CA PHE A 470 -53.73 -4.10 8.74
C PHE A 470 -52.54 -4.84 8.15
N SER A 471 -52.31 -4.66 6.85
CA SER A 471 -51.34 -5.43 6.05
C SER A 471 -50.09 -4.64 5.67
N VAL A 472 -49.81 -3.54 6.37
CA VAL A 472 -48.59 -2.76 6.13
C VAL A 472 -47.38 -3.53 6.66
N ASP A 473 -46.42 -3.83 5.80
CA ASP A 473 -45.11 -4.33 6.25
C ASP A 473 -44.23 -3.14 6.66
N LEU A 474 -43.84 -3.12 7.93
CA LEU A 474 -42.99 -2.08 8.50
C LEU A 474 -41.55 -2.56 8.73
N ALA A 475 -41.25 -3.85 8.60
CA ALA A 475 -40.01 -4.43 9.14
C ALA A 475 -38.76 -3.83 8.49
N GLU A 476 -38.71 -3.84 7.15
CA GLU A 476 -37.56 -3.34 6.38
C GLU A 476 -37.39 -1.82 6.54
N THR A 477 -38.48 -1.07 6.42
CA THR A 477 -38.44 0.40 6.53
C THR A 477 -38.07 0.85 7.94
N LEU A 478 -38.62 0.22 8.98
CA LEU A 478 -38.22 0.50 10.35
C LEU A 478 -36.76 0.12 10.61
N SER A 479 -36.24 -0.97 10.04
CA SER A 479 -34.81 -1.32 10.14
C SER A 479 -33.92 -0.21 9.56
N SER A 480 -34.28 0.30 8.37
CA SER A 480 -33.58 1.40 7.71
C SER A 480 -33.64 2.70 8.52
N LEU A 481 -34.83 3.07 9.04
CA LEU A 481 -35.02 4.24 9.91
C LEU A 481 -34.24 4.12 11.23
N ASN A 482 -34.18 2.93 11.84
CA ASN A 482 -33.37 2.70 13.04
C ASN A 482 -31.86 2.82 12.75
N THR A 483 -31.42 2.39 11.57
CA THR A 483 -30.03 2.57 11.12
C THR A 483 -29.70 4.06 10.96
N TYR A 484 -30.61 4.83 10.37
CA TYR A 484 -30.47 6.28 10.26
C TYR A 484 -30.46 6.99 11.64
N SER A 485 -31.33 6.59 12.56
CA SER A 485 -31.32 7.10 13.94
C SER A 485 -29.97 6.84 14.64
N LYS A 486 -29.35 5.66 14.43
CA LYS A 486 -28.00 5.36 14.92
C LYS A 486 -26.93 6.24 14.29
N GLN A 487 -27.04 6.57 12.99
CA GLN A 487 -26.10 7.48 12.33
C GLN A 487 -26.21 8.91 12.91
N LEU A 488 -27.43 9.40 13.15
CA LEU A 488 -27.65 10.68 13.82
C LEU A 488 -27.09 10.68 15.25
N ASP A 489 -27.16 9.54 15.96
CA ASP A 489 -26.56 9.41 17.30
C ASP A 489 -25.03 9.52 17.27
N ILE A 490 -24.38 8.83 16.33
CA ILE A 490 -22.92 8.92 16.13
C ILE A 490 -22.52 10.36 15.79
N GLU A 491 -23.25 11.02 14.89
CA GLU A 491 -23.00 12.41 14.52
C GLU A 491 -23.20 13.36 15.70
N TYR A 492 -24.28 13.19 16.48
CA TYR A 492 -24.52 13.96 17.70
C TYR A 492 -23.37 13.80 18.70
N ASN A 493 -22.96 12.58 18.99
CA ASN A 493 -21.90 12.31 19.97
C ASN A 493 -20.57 12.95 19.51
N GLN A 494 -20.24 12.86 18.23
CA GLN A 494 -19.05 13.50 17.67
C GLN A 494 -19.10 15.04 17.81
N LEU A 495 -20.22 15.66 17.45
CA LEU A 495 -20.39 17.11 17.56
C LEU A 495 -20.42 17.59 19.02
N ALA A 496 -21.00 16.80 19.92
CA ALA A 496 -21.04 17.10 21.35
C ALA A 496 -19.64 17.06 21.98
N GLU A 497 -18.78 16.14 21.55
CA GLU A 497 -17.36 16.13 21.96
C GLU A 497 -16.59 17.32 21.36
N ASP A 498 -16.78 17.59 20.05
CA ASP A 498 -16.16 18.75 19.40
C ASP A 498 -16.58 20.09 20.05
N ALA A 499 -17.84 20.19 20.53
CA ALA A 499 -18.34 21.35 21.25
C ALA A 499 -17.68 21.57 22.61
N LYS A 500 -17.20 20.50 23.28
CA LYS A 500 -16.45 20.62 24.54
C LYS A 500 -15.03 21.09 24.28
N GLN A 501 -14.35 20.45 23.34
CA GLN A 501 -12.98 20.76 22.98
C GLN A 501 -12.67 20.20 21.59
N PHE A 502 -12.46 21.09 20.61
CA PHE A 502 -12.05 20.69 19.26
C PHE A 502 -10.58 21.03 19.02
N ASP A 503 -9.73 19.99 18.97
CA ASP A 503 -8.33 20.14 18.55
C ASP A 503 -8.25 20.32 17.02
N ARG A 504 -8.40 21.57 16.59
CA ARG A 504 -8.35 21.97 15.17
C ARG A 504 -7.00 21.65 14.54
N GLN A 505 -5.91 21.66 15.31
CA GLN A 505 -4.58 21.34 14.80
C GLN A 505 -4.47 19.84 14.50
N SER A 506 -4.91 18.98 15.42
CA SER A 506 -4.96 17.53 15.21
C SER A 506 -5.86 17.16 14.03
N ALA A 507 -7.05 17.76 13.94
CA ALA A 507 -7.96 17.53 12.81
C ALA A 507 -7.35 18.01 11.47
N THR A 508 -6.64 19.13 11.45
CA THR A 508 -5.92 19.61 10.26
C THR A 508 -4.81 18.65 9.86
N ASN A 509 -4.02 18.16 10.83
CA ASN A 509 -2.97 17.17 10.58
C ASN A 509 -3.56 15.84 10.05
N GLN A 510 -4.70 15.40 10.58
CA GLN A 510 -5.41 14.21 10.12
C GLN A 510 -5.90 14.41 8.67
N LYS A 511 -6.50 15.56 8.35
CA LYS A 511 -6.90 15.91 6.99
C LYS A 511 -5.71 15.84 6.02
N THR A 512 -4.62 16.53 6.35
CA THR A 512 -3.42 16.55 5.48
C THR A 512 -2.82 15.15 5.32
N THR A 513 -2.87 14.31 6.36
CA THR A 513 -2.42 12.91 6.30
C THR A 513 -3.30 12.06 5.37
N LEU A 514 -4.62 12.22 5.44
CA LEU A 514 -5.56 11.54 4.54
C LEU A 514 -5.41 12.01 3.09
N GLU A 515 -5.23 13.32 2.87
CA GLU A 515 -4.93 13.87 1.54
C GLU A 515 -3.60 13.33 0.98
N ALA A 516 -2.56 13.23 1.81
CA ALA A 516 -1.29 12.63 1.43
C ALA A 516 -1.45 11.16 1.05
N HIS A 517 -2.18 10.38 1.84
CA HIS A 517 -2.49 8.97 1.52
C HIS A 517 -3.25 8.87 0.19
N LYS A 518 -4.30 9.69 -0.02
CA LYS A 518 -5.02 9.73 -1.30
C LYS A 518 -4.08 10.01 -2.47
N TRP A 519 -3.21 11.00 -2.33
CA TRP A 519 -2.22 11.33 -3.37
C TRP A 519 -1.24 10.18 -3.64
N VAL A 520 -0.68 9.55 -2.59
CA VAL A 520 0.25 8.41 -2.72
C VAL A 520 -0.43 7.24 -3.42
N SER A 521 -1.70 6.96 -3.10
CA SER A 521 -2.46 5.88 -3.74
C SER A 521 -2.65 6.09 -5.24
N GLN A 522 -2.75 7.35 -5.70
CA GLN A 522 -2.83 7.71 -7.12
C GLN A 522 -1.50 7.47 -7.85
N GLN A 523 -0.38 7.46 -7.12
CA GLN A 523 0.96 7.19 -7.68
C GLN A 523 1.33 5.71 -7.69
N LYS A 524 0.36 4.80 -7.52
CA LYS A 524 0.59 3.35 -7.39
C LYS A 524 1.50 2.75 -8.46
N GLU A 525 1.26 3.07 -9.74
CA GLU A 525 2.09 2.53 -10.83
C GLU A 525 3.51 3.11 -10.82
N ALA A 526 3.66 4.40 -10.49
CA ALA A 526 4.98 5.02 -10.35
C ALA A 526 5.77 4.41 -9.17
N VAL A 527 5.10 4.15 -8.05
CA VAL A 527 5.72 3.46 -6.90
C VAL A 527 6.15 2.05 -7.27
N LYS A 528 5.31 1.26 -7.96
CA LYS A 528 5.71 -0.08 -8.42
C LYS A 528 6.93 -0.04 -9.32
N ALA A 529 6.96 0.87 -10.29
CA ALA A 529 8.10 1.06 -11.19
C ALA A 529 9.37 1.44 -10.41
N GLU A 530 9.25 2.29 -9.39
CA GLU A 530 10.36 2.68 -8.52
C GLU A 530 10.87 1.49 -7.67
N LEU A 531 9.99 0.64 -7.15
CA LEU A 531 10.40 -0.56 -6.42
C LEU A 531 11.19 -1.54 -7.31
N VAL A 532 10.78 -1.71 -8.57
CA VAL A 532 11.52 -2.51 -9.56
C VAL A 532 12.89 -1.87 -9.83
N ARG A 533 12.93 -0.55 -10.06
CA ARG A 533 14.18 0.20 -10.27
C ARG A 533 15.14 0.05 -9.10
N LEU A 534 14.66 0.18 -7.86
CA LEU A 534 15.49 0.00 -6.65
C LEU A 534 16.03 -1.43 -6.52
N THR A 535 15.24 -2.42 -6.91
CA THR A 535 15.69 -3.82 -6.96
C THR A 535 16.81 -4.01 -7.97
N GLN A 536 16.65 -3.47 -9.18
CA GLN A 536 17.69 -3.45 -10.21
C GLN A 536 18.95 -2.70 -9.73
N PHE A 537 18.76 -1.53 -9.11
CA PHE A 537 19.86 -0.73 -8.57
C PHE A 537 20.69 -1.52 -7.55
N LYS A 538 20.03 -2.27 -6.66
CA LYS A 538 20.69 -3.16 -5.69
C LYS A 538 21.41 -4.33 -6.38
N GLN A 539 20.85 -4.89 -7.45
CA GLN A 539 21.55 -5.93 -8.24
C GLN A 539 22.86 -5.41 -8.83
N PHE A 540 22.86 -4.18 -9.37
CA PHE A 540 24.10 -3.55 -9.84
C PHE A 540 25.16 -3.39 -8.73
N GLU A 541 24.77 -3.04 -7.50
CA GLU A 541 25.71 -3.04 -6.36
C GLU A 541 26.30 -4.44 -6.12
N THR A 542 25.48 -5.49 -6.13
CA THR A 542 25.98 -6.87 -5.94
C THR A 542 26.92 -7.33 -7.06
N TRP A 543 26.71 -6.89 -8.30
CA TRP A 543 27.64 -7.19 -9.41
C TRP A 543 28.96 -6.44 -9.25
N LYS A 544 28.92 -5.16 -8.84
CA LYS A 544 30.14 -4.36 -8.57
C LYS A 544 30.95 -4.90 -7.39
N GLU A 545 30.31 -5.45 -6.36
CA GLU A 545 31.00 -6.07 -5.22
C GLU A 545 31.88 -7.26 -5.65
N GLN A 546 31.47 -8.02 -6.67
CA GLN A 546 32.27 -9.13 -7.21
C GLN A 546 33.56 -8.67 -7.90
N LEU A 547 33.61 -7.41 -8.34
CA LEU A 547 34.75 -6.80 -9.04
C LEU A 547 35.78 -6.17 -8.08
N ASN A 548 35.64 -6.37 -6.77
CA ASN A 548 36.58 -5.84 -5.80
C ASN A 548 37.99 -6.43 -6.00
N PRO A 549 39.02 -5.62 -6.32
CA PRO A 549 40.34 -6.12 -6.66
C PRO A 549 41.12 -6.68 -5.46
N ARG A 550 40.61 -6.58 -4.23
CA ARG A 550 41.30 -7.04 -3.01
C ARG A 550 41.82 -8.47 -3.12
N LYS A 551 41.03 -9.39 -3.68
CA LYS A 551 41.45 -10.80 -3.86
C LYS A 551 42.61 -10.93 -4.86
N LEU A 552 42.63 -10.10 -5.90
CA LEU A 552 43.70 -10.05 -6.89
C LEU A 552 44.98 -9.48 -6.29
N THR A 553 44.87 -8.37 -5.53
CA THR A 553 46.02 -7.75 -4.86
C THR A 553 46.64 -8.66 -3.81
N MET A 554 45.82 -9.36 -3.01
CA MET A 554 46.31 -10.33 -2.04
C MET A 554 47.05 -11.48 -2.74
N LYS A 555 46.47 -12.05 -3.80
CA LYS A 555 47.13 -13.14 -4.52
C LYS A 555 48.41 -12.69 -5.24
N ALA A 556 48.43 -11.49 -5.80
CA ALA A 556 49.65 -10.91 -6.38
C ALA A 556 50.76 -10.74 -5.34
N GLY A 557 50.41 -10.32 -4.12
CA GLY A 557 51.37 -10.17 -3.00
C GLY A 557 51.89 -11.50 -2.44
N GLU A 558 51.15 -12.60 -2.57
CA GLU A 558 51.64 -13.95 -2.23
C GLU A 558 52.67 -14.50 -3.23
N LEU A 559 52.63 -14.00 -4.48
CA LEU A 559 53.45 -14.48 -5.60
C LEU A 559 54.67 -13.59 -5.88
N SER A 560 54.70 -12.40 -5.26
CA SER A 560 55.81 -11.42 -5.32
C SER A 560 56.79 -11.69 -4.18
#